data_AF-A0A2S9IIT7-F1
#
_entry.id   AF-A0A2S9IIT7-F1
#
_cell.length_a   1.000
_cell.length_b   1.000
_cell.length_c   1.000
_cell.angle_alpha   90.00
_cell.angle_beta   90.00
_cell.angle_gamma   90.00
#
_symmetry.space_group_name_H-M   'P 1'
#
loop_
_entity.id
_entity.type
_entity.pdbx_description
1 polymer ?
#
loop_
_entity_poly.entity_id
_entity_poly.type
_entity_poly.pdbx_seq_one_letter_code
_entity_poly.pdbx_strand_id
1 'polypeptide(L)' 'MTAHVERVGNIELIWQVEAIAALIGRTERQTFHLLKSGQLPARKVGGRWVAEKSRLVRFFLEDAAC' A
#
# COMPACT_ATOMS: atom_id res chain seq x y z
N MET A 1 11.39 16.35 1.06
CA MET A 1 11.26 14.93 1.45
C MET A 1 10.65 14.19 0.28
N THR A 2 11.48 13.75 -0.66
CA THR A 2 11.08 13.27 -1.99
C THR A 2 10.63 11.81 -1.90
N ALA A 3 9.34 11.56 -2.11
CA ALA A 3 8.83 10.22 -2.39
C ALA A 3 9.38 9.78 -3.75
N HIS A 4 10.34 8.86 -3.75
CA HIS A 4 10.82 8.22 -4.98
C HIS A 4 9.76 7.22 -5.44
N VAL A 5 8.93 7.64 -6.41
CA VAL A 5 8.03 6.75 -7.16
C VAL A 5 8.79 6.30 -8.40
N GLU A 6 9.40 5.12 -8.37
CA GLU A 6 9.99 4.50 -9.56
C GLU A 6 8.89 3.88 -10.43
N ARG A 7 8.81 4.30 -11.70
CA ARG A 7 7.90 3.71 -12.69
C ARG A 7 8.64 2.66 -13.52
N VAL A 8 8.36 1.39 -13.27
CA VAL A 8 8.70 0.29 -14.17
C VAL A 8 7.40 -0.15 -14.84
N GLY A 9 7.29 0.04 -16.16
CA GLY A 9 6.21 -0.49 -17.01
C GLY A 9 4.81 -0.53 -16.38
N ASN A 10 4.18 0.65 -16.21
CA ASN A 10 2.79 0.83 -15.75
C ASN A 10 2.44 0.34 -14.32
N ILE A 11 3.42 -0.04 -13.50
CA ILE A 11 3.19 -0.46 -12.11
C ILE A 11 3.57 0.70 -11.17
N GLU A 12 2.59 1.27 -10.45
CA GLU A 12 2.82 2.27 -9.40
C GLU A 12 3.09 1.56 -8.06
N LEU A 13 4.37 1.46 -7.69
CA LEU A 13 4.79 0.92 -6.40
C LEU A 13 4.86 2.02 -5.34
N ILE A 14 4.17 1.79 -4.24
CA ILE A 14 4.15 2.65 -3.06
C ILE A 14 5.05 2.00 -2.01
N TRP A 15 6.02 2.77 -1.55
CA TRP A 15 6.99 2.33 -0.55
C TRP A 15 6.68 2.98 0.79
N GLN A 16 6.94 2.23 1.87
CA GLN A 16 6.75 2.61 3.26
C GLN A 16 5.29 2.65 3.72
N VAL A 17 5.11 2.48 5.04
CA VAL A 17 3.80 2.45 5.69
C VAL A 17 3.12 3.81 5.60
N GLU A 18 3.88 4.90 5.75
CA GLU A 18 3.41 6.29 5.64
C GLU A 18 2.66 6.55 4.32
N ALA A 19 3.26 6.16 3.18
CA ALA A 19 2.66 6.40 1.88
C ALA A 19 1.42 5.53 1.64
N ILE A 20 1.42 4.29 2.15
CA ILE A 20 0.24 3.40 2.09
C ILE A 20 -0.88 3.96 2.97
N ALA A 21 -0.55 4.45 4.16
CA ALA A 21 -1.49 5.04 5.12
C ALA A 21 -2.15 6.29 4.54
N ALA A 22 -1.36 7.16 3.90
CA ALA A 22 -1.84 8.35 3.19
C ALA A 22 -2.81 8.00 2.05
N LEU A 23 -2.61 6.88 1.37
CA LEU A 23 -3.49 6.44 0.29
C LEU A 23 -4.86 5.91 0.80
N ILE A 24 -4.86 5.18 1.92
CA ILE A 24 -6.07 4.58 2.51
C ILE A 24 -6.81 5.59 3.42
N GLY A 25 -6.16 6.70 3.80
CA GLY A 25 -6.71 7.66 4.75
C GLY A 25 -6.74 7.13 6.19
N ARG A 26 -5.75 6.32 6.57
CA ARG A 26 -5.62 5.73 7.91
C ARG A 26 -4.35 6.21 8.60
N THR A 27 -4.27 6.01 9.91
CA THR A 27 -3.03 6.28 10.64
C THR A 27 -1.95 5.24 10.31
N GLU A 28 -0.68 5.63 10.41
CA GLU A 28 0.46 4.73 10.18
C GLU A 28 0.42 3.50 11.09
N ARG A 29 0.07 3.68 12.37
CA ARG A 29 -0.01 2.59 13.34
C ARG A 29 -1.09 1.57 12.96
N GLN A 30 -2.27 2.03 12.54
CA GLN A 30 -3.34 1.15 12.07
C GLN A 30 -2.90 0.43 10.79
N THR A 31 -2.31 1.16 9.85
CA THR A 31 -1.81 0.60 8.59
C THR A 31 -0.74 -0.46 8.83
N PHE A 32 0.21 -0.21 9.74
CA PHE A 32 1.22 -1.19 10.14
C PHE A 32 0.58 -2.45 10.74
N HIS A 33 -0.45 -2.30 11.57
CA HIS A 33 -1.16 -3.45 12.12
C HIS A 33 -1.83 -4.26 11.01
N LEU A 34 -2.50 -3.61 10.06
CA LEU A 34 -3.17 -4.24 8.92
C LEU A 34 -2.19 -4.94 7.97
N LEU A 35 -1.03 -4.32 7.73
CA LEU A 35 0.06 -4.91 6.94
C LEU A 35 0.63 -6.15 7.65
N LYS A 36 0.82 -6.06 8.98
CA LYS A 36 1.34 -7.19 9.78
C LYS A 36 0.32 -8.32 9.90
N SER A 37 -0.97 -8.02 9.95
CA SER A 37 -2.05 -9.02 9.98
C SER A 37 -2.39 -9.60 8.60
N GLY A 38 -1.80 -9.06 7.52
CA GLY A 38 -2.02 -9.55 6.15
C GLY A 38 -3.38 -9.15 5.55
N GLN A 39 -4.05 -8.14 6.12
CA GLN A 39 -5.35 -7.66 5.63
C GLN A 39 -5.23 -6.71 4.43
N LEU A 40 -4.02 -6.25 4.10
CA LEU A 40 -3.76 -5.39 2.95
C LEU A 40 -2.87 -6.10 1.93
N PRO A 41 -3.11 -5.92 0.63
CA PRO A 41 -2.31 -6.53 -0.44
C PRO A 41 -0.95 -5.81 -0.59
N ALA A 42 -0.05 -6.05 0.36
CA ALA A 42 1.29 -5.49 0.41
C ALA A 42 2.33 -6.56 0.74
N ARG A 43 3.60 -6.28 0.44
CA ARG A 43 4.73 -7.17 0.68
C ARG A 43 5.85 -6.46 1.41
N LYS A 44 6.63 -7.20 2.19
CA LYS A 44 7.86 -6.69 2.82
C LYS A 44 9.05 -7.07 1.95
N VAL A 45 9.74 -6.07 1.40
CA VAL A 45 10.91 -6.26 0.51
C VAL A 45 12.09 -5.49 1.11
N GLY A 46 13.18 -6.20 1.42
CA GLY A 46 14.40 -5.57 1.95
C GLY A 46 14.21 -4.78 3.25
N GLY A 47 13.23 -5.16 4.09
CA GLY A 47 12.92 -4.47 5.34
C GLY A 47 11.91 -3.33 5.22
N ARG A 48 11.51 -2.93 4.00
CA ARG A 48 10.49 -1.90 3.75
C ARG A 48 9.18 -2.54 3.28
N TRP A 49 8.07 -1.86 3.55
CA TRP A 49 6.76 -2.27 3.02
C TRP A 49 6.56 -1.70 1.63
N VAL A 50 6.05 -2.53 0.72
CA VAL A 50 5.74 -2.20 -0.67
C VAL A 50 4.32 -2.63 -0.97
N ALA A 51 3.52 -1.71 -1.45
CA ALA A 51 2.20 -2.01 -1.99
C ALA A 51 2.12 -1.54 -3.44
N GLU A 52 1.35 -2.26 -4.24
CA GLU A 52 1.02 -1.83 -5.60
C GLU A 52 -0.29 -1.06 -5.55
N LYS A 53 -0.29 0.19 -6.01
CA LYS A 53 -1.43 1.11 -5.85
C LYS A 53 -2.70 0.57 -6.50
N SER A 54 -2.62 0.09 -7.74
CA SER A 54 -3.81 -0.35 -8.47
C SER A 54 -4.43 -1.58 -7.85
N ARG A 55 -3.64 -2.56 -7.40
CA ARG A 55 -4.12 -3.72 -6.62
C ARG A 55 -4.74 -3.32 -5.29
N LEU A 56 -4.16 -2.36 -4.59
CA LEU A 56 -4.72 -1.90 -3.32
C LEU A 56 -6.06 -1.20 -3.53
N VAL A 57 -6.19 -0.37 -4.56
CA VAL A 57 -7.47 0.26 -4.94
C VAL A 57 -8.50 -0.79 -5.38
N ARG A 58 -8.11 -1.77 -6.20
CA ARG A 58 -9.00 -2.87 -6.62
C ARG A 58 -9.49 -3.69 -5.44
N PHE A 59 -8.63 -3.98 -4.46
CA PHE A 59 -9.00 -4.71 -3.26
C PHE A 59 -10.16 -4.03 -2.51
N PHE A 60 -10.16 -2.70 -2.41
CA PHE A 60 -11.26 -1.96 -1.80
C PHE A 60 -12.48 -1.77 -2.71
N LEU A 61 -12.29 -1.67 -4.03
CA LEU A 61 -13.41 -1.55 -4.99
C LEU A 61 -14.17 -2.86 -5.16
N GLU A 62 -13.48 -4.01 -5.20
CA GLU A 62 -14.10 -5.33 -5.30
C GLU A 62 -14.89 -5.68 -4.04
N ASP A 63 -14.42 -5.25 -2.86
CA ASP A 63 -15.16 -5.39 -1.60
C ASP A 63 -16.44 -4.51 -1.56
N ALA A 64 -16.48 -3.43 -2.34
CA ALA A 64 -17.60 -2.49 -2.41
C ALA A 64 -18.68 -2.85 -3.46
N ALA A 65 -18.49 -3.92 -4.24
CA ALA A 65 -19.38 -4.31 -5.34
C ALA A 65 -20.50 -5.30 -4.96
N CYS A 66 -20.99 -5.22 -3.72
CA CYS A 66 -22.13 -6.03 -3.23
C CYS A 66 -23.47 -5.30 -3.40
#